data_AF-A0A2G9CEM1-F1
#
_entry.id   AF-A0A2G9CEM1-F1
#
_cell.length_a   1.000
_cell.length_b   1.000
_cell.length_c   1.000
_cell.angle_alpha   90.00
_cell.angle_beta   90.00
_cell.angle_gamma   90.00
#
_symmetry.space_group_name_H-M   'P 1'
#
loop_
_entity.id
_entity.type
_entity.pdbx_description
1 polymer ?
#
loop_
_entity_poly.entity_id
_entity_poly.type
_entity_poly.pdbx_seq_one_letter_code
_entity_poly.pdbx_strand_id
1 'polypeptide(L)'
;MQSALGETLRAEIDVSSLSPEEASSLKLRVAPPESYRASGLDYNAVLANTQVQLARRSDGRPYLRLSSDRAVQEPFVDVILELNWSSGRLTREFTLLFDPPSNNVARPAEPTTSPVISAPAPSPAVARTQPP
;
A
#
# COMPACT_ATOMS: atom_id res chain seq x y z
N MET A 1 3.04 -1.01 -9.31
CA MET A 1 2.92 0.03 -8.26
C MET A 1 1.48 0.01 -7.78
N GLN A 2 1.27 0.14 -6.46
CA GLN A 2 -0.06 0.21 -5.85
C GLN A 2 -0.17 1.49 -5.01
N SER A 3 -1.33 2.14 -4.98
CA SER A 3 -1.60 3.32 -4.14
C SER A 3 -1.45 3.00 -2.64
N ALA A 4 -1.25 4.03 -1.81
CA ALA A 4 -1.34 3.89 -0.36
C ALA A 4 -2.78 4.07 0.16
N LEU A 5 -3.01 3.65 1.40
CA LEU A 5 -4.26 3.96 2.11
C LEU A 5 -4.50 5.47 2.18
N GLY A 6 -5.70 5.91 1.78
CA GLY A 6 -6.12 7.31 1.73
C GLY A 6 -5.98 7.98 0.36
N GLU A 7 -5.36 7.32 -0.62
CA GLU A 7 -5.23 7.83 -1.99
C GLU A 7 -6.28 7.21 -2.95
N THR A 8 -6.46 7.82 -4.12
CA THR A 8 -7.26 7.24 -5.19
C THR A 8 -6.75 5.86 -5.57
N LEU A 9 -7.65 4.90 -5.78
CA LEU A 9 -7.29 3.53 -6.13
C LEU A 9 -6.49 3.53 -7.43
N ARG A 10 -5.22 3.12 -7.36
CA ARG A 10 -4.41 2.73 -8.52
C ARG A 10 -3.72 1.42 -8.19
N ALA A 11 -3.94 0.42 -9.03
CA ALA A 11 -3.28 -0.87 -8.93
C ALA A 11 -2.81 -1.32 -10.31
N GLU A 12 -1.65 -1.96 -10.34
CA GLU A 12 -1.07 -2.52 -11.55
C GLU A 12 -0.87 -4.02 -11.35
N ILE A 13 -1.42 -4.83 -12.24
CA ILE A 13 -1.37 -6.29 -12.18
C ILE A 13 -0.61 -6.78 -13.40
N ASP A 14 0.58 -7.34 -13.19
CA ASP A 14 1.37 -7.95 -14.25
C ASP A 14 0.67 -9.18 -14.82
N VAL A 15 0.61 -9.28 -16.15
CA VAL A 15 -0.01 -10.42 -16.84
C VAL A 15 1.07 -11.21 -17.59
N SER A 16 1.42 -12.38 -17.05
CA SER A 16 2.49 -13.21 -17.63
C SER A 16 2.03 -14.14 -18.75
N SER A 17 0.72 -14.42 -18.87
CA SER A 17 0.18 -15.45 -19.78
C SER A 17 -0.81 -14.91 -20.82
N LEU A 18 -0.62 -13.68 -21.29
CA LEU A 18 -1.49 -13.08 -22.31
C LEU A 18 -0.75 -12.91 -23.63
N SER A 19 -1.21 -13.61 -24.67
CA SER A 19 -0.62 -13.51 -26.01
C SER A 19 -0.99 -12.17 -26.66
N PRO A 20 -0.19 -11.66 -27.64
CA PRO A 20 -0.49 -10.40 -28.33
C PRO A 20 -1.85 -10.40 -29.05
N GLU A 21 -2.25 -11.55 -29.60
CA GLU A 21 -3.53 -11.71 -30.28
C GLU A 21 -4.71 -11.66 -29.28
N GLU A 22 -4.56 -12.34 -28.14
CA GLU A 22 -5.56 -12.30 -27.06
C GLU A 22 -5.68 -10.88 -26.50
N ALA A 23 -4.56 -10.22 -26.26
CA ALA A 23 -4.48 -8.83 -25.81
C ALA A 23 -5.21 -7.85 -26.74
N SER A 24 -5.22 -8.12 -28.06
CA SER A 24 -5.85 -7.23 -29.04
C SER A 24 -7.38 -7.30 -29.02
N SER A 25 -7.94 -8.45 -28.66
CA SER A 25 -9.39 -8.65 -28.52
C SER A 25 -9.84 -8.69 -27.06
N LEU A 26 -8.95 -8.38 -26.12
CA LEU A 26 -9.21 -8.48 -24.68
C LEU A 26 -10.14 -7.36 -24.23
N LYS A 27 -11.29 -7.75 -23.68
CA LYS A 27 -12.21 -6.91 -22.92
C LYS A 27 -12.02 -7.17 -21.45
N LEU A 28 -11.66 -6.13 -20.73
CA LEU A 28 -11.46 -6.14 -19.29
C LEU A 28 -12.63 -5.43 -18.62
N ARG A 29 -13.17 -6.02 -17.57
CA ARG A 29 -14.10 -5.34 -16.68
C ARG A 29 -13.92 -5.80 -15.24
N VAL A 30 -14.23 -4.91 -14.31
CA VAL A 30 -14.41 -5.28 -12.91
C VAL A 30 -15.76 -5.99 -12.80
N ALA A 31 -15.80 -7.10 -12.06
CA ALA A 31 -17.04 -7.85 -11.93
C ALA A 31 -18.12 -7.00 -11.23
N PRO A 32 -19.40 -7.22 -11.57
CA PRO A 32 -20.50 -6.55 -10.89
C PRO A 32 -20.69 -7.08 -9.45
N PRO A 33 -21.39 -6.33 -8.57
CA PRO A 33 -21.60 -6.72 -7.17
C PRO A 33 -22.21 -8.12 -6.99
N GLU A 34 -23.04 -8.56 -7.93
CA GLU A 34 -23.62 -9.90 -7.99
C GLU A 34 -22.57 -11.01 -8.05
N SER A 35 -21.45 -10.80 -8.75
CA SER A 35 -20.35 -11.77 -8.81
C SER A 35 -19.61 -11.87 -7.48
N TYR A 36 -19.46 -10.78 -6.75
CA TYR A 36 -18.84 -10.78 -5.42
C TYR A 36 -19.70 -11.57 -4.43
N ARG A 37 -21.02 -11.35 -4.47
CA ARG A 37 -21.98 -12.11 -3.67
C ARG A 37 -21.93 -13.61 -3.99
N ALA A 38 -21.77 -13.97 -5.26
CA ALA A 38 -21.63 -15.37 -5.69
C ALA A 38 -20.31 -16.00 -5.21
N SER A 39 -19.21 -15.24 -5.15
CA SER A 39 -17.93 -15.67 -4.60
C SER A 39 -17.85 -15.61 -3.06
N GLY A 40 -18.86 -15.05 -2.38
CA GLY A 40 -18.84 -14.83 -0.93
C GLY A 40 -17.91 -13.70 -0.49
N LEU A 41 -17.55 -12.79 -1.39
CA LEU A 41 -16.72 -11.62 -1.14
C LEU A 41 -17.58 -10.37 -0.89
N ASP A 42 -17.02 -9.40 -0.15
CA ASP A 42 -17.66 -8.09 0.02
C ASP A 42 -17.36 -7.17 -1.16
N TYR A 43 -18.35 -6.38 -1.57
CA TYR A 43 -18.20 -5.44 -2.68
C TYR A 43 -17.84 -4.05 -2.17
N ASN A 44 -16.57 -3.67 -2.31
CA ASN A 44 -16.12 -2.34 -1.93
C ASN A 44 -16.63 -1.26 -2.89
N ALA A 45 -17.18 -0.16 -2.34
CA ALA A 45 -17.70 0.97 -3.11
C ALA A 45 -16.65 1.68 -4.00
N VAL A 46 -15.35 1.53 -3.72
CA VAL A 46 -14.26 2.02 -4.57
C VAL A 46 -14.27 1.35 -5.95
N LEU A 47 -14.77 0.11 -6.02
CA LEU A 47 -14.84 -0.70 -7.24
C LEU A 47 -15.96 -0.26 -8.17
N ALA A 48 -16.98 0.42 -7.65
CA ALA A 48 -18.14 0.89 -8.43
C ALA A 48 -17.78 1.83 -9.58
N ASN A 49 -16.71 2.61 -9.43
CA ASN A 49 -16.20 3.53 -10.46
C ASN A 49 -14.77 3.16 -10.90
N THR A 50 -14.35 1.92 -10.65
CA THR A 50 -13.03 1.46 -11.07
C THR A 50 -13.02 1.10 -12.54
N GLN A 51 -12.10 1.69 -13.27
CA GLN A 51 -11.81 1.35 -14.66
C GLN A 51 -10.60 0.42 -14.70
N VAL A 52 -10.68 -0.60 -15.54
CA VAL A 52 -9.58 -1.51 -15.83
C VAL A 52 -9.19 -1.39 -17.29
N GLN A 53 -7.89 -1.21 -17.54
CA GLN A 53 -7.35 -1.02 -18.88
C GLN A 53 -6.12 -1.90 -19.07
N LEU A 54 -5.97 -2.50 -20.25
CA LEU A 54 -4.74 -3.17 -20.63
C LEU A 54 -3.72 -2.12 -21.05
N ALA A 55 -2.57 -2.12 -20.40
CA ALA A 55 -1.44 -1.29 -20.76
C ALA A 55 -0.22 -2.17 -21.03
N ARG A 56 0.79 -1.59 -21.68
CA ARG A 56 2.06 -2.26 -21.97
C ARG A 56 3.19 -1.42 -21.40
N ARG A 57 4.07 -2.05 -20.63
CA ARG A 57 5.27 -1.39 -20.08
C ARG A 57 6.23 -1.01 -21.19
N SER A 58 7.19 -0.15 -20.87
CA SER A 58 8.31 0.16 -21.76
C SER A 58 9.09 -1.10 -22.17
N ASP A 59 9.14 -2.10 -21.29
CA ASP A 59 9.76 -3.42 -21.54
C ASP A 59 8.92 -4.38 -22.40
N GLY A 60 7.76 -3.94 -22.91
CA GLY A 60 6.87 -4.76 -23.74
C GLY A 60 5.94 -5.72 -22.97
N ARG A 61 6.13 -5.86 -21.65
CA ARG A 61 5.29 -6.72 -20.79
C ARG A 61 3.88 -6.13 -20.62
N PRO A 62 2.81 -6.92 -20.86
CA PRO A 62 1.44 -6.46 -20.63
C PRO A 62 1.11 -6.43 -19.14
N TYR A 63 0.36 -5.40 -18.72
CA TYR A 63 -0.13 -5.25 -17.37
C TYR A 63 -1.53 -4.63 -17.37
N LEU A 64 -2.33 -4.97 -16.37
CA LEU A 64 -3.64 -4.37 -16.15
C LEU A 64 -3.46 -3.17 -15.24
N ARG A 65 -3.98 -2.01 -15.65
CA ARG A 65 -4.05 -0.82 -14.81
C ARG A 65 -5.48 -0.65 -14.33
N LEU A 66 -5.67 -0.73 -13.03
CA LEU A 66 -6.91 -0.39 -12.34
C LEU A 66 -6.80 1.03 -11.83
N SER A 67 -7.84 1.84 -12.04
CA SER A 67 -7.88 3.22 -11.61
C SER A 67 -9.30 3.60 -11.20
N SER A 68 -9.47 4.19 -10.02
CA SER A 68 -10.74 4.74 -9.53
C SER A 68 -10.55 6.19 -9.12
N ASP A 69 -11.65 6.95 -9.15
CA ASP A 69 -11.69 8.33 -8.65
C ASP A 69 -11.92 8.39 -7.13
N ARG A 70 -12.29 7.26 -6.50
CA ARG A 70 -12.48 7.18 -5.05
C ARG A 70 -11.18 6.83 -4.31
N ALA A 71 -11.03 7.42 -3.12
CA ALA A 71 -9.97 7.08 -2.18
C ALA A 71 -10.21 5.71 -1.54
N VAL A 72 -9.13 4.92 -1.39
CA VAL A 72 -9.15 3.61 -0.72
C VAL A 72 -8.96 3.82 0.78
N GLN A 73 -9.90 3.33 1.59
CA GLN A 73 -9.82 3.42 3.06
C GLN A 73 -9.55 2.06 3.71
N GLU A 74 -9.67 0.98 2.94
CA GLU A 74 -9.50 -0.38 3.44
C GLU A 74 -8.06 -0.87 3.24
N PRO A 75 -7.48 -1.58 4.22
CA PRO A 75 -6.12 -2.12 4.15
C PRO A 75 -5.97 -3.21 3.08
N PHE A 76 -7.08 -3.82 2.67
CA PHE A 76 -7.15 -4.73 1.55
C PHE A 76 -8.45 -4.54 0.78
N VAL A 77 -8.42 -4.78 -0.52
CA VAL A 77 -9.61 -4.76 -1.38
C VAL A 77 -9.58 -6.00 -2.26
N ASP A 78 -10.59 -6.85 -2.11
CA ASP A 78 -10.78 -7.96 -3.03
C ASP A 78 -11.37 -7.45 -4.34
N VAL A 79 -10.83 -7.92 -5.45
CA VAL A 79 -11.21 -7.51 -6.80
C VAL A 79 -11.37 -8.75 -7.66
N ILE A 80 -12.56 -8.92 -8.20
CA ILE A 80 -12.83 -9.91 -9.24
C ILE A 80 -12.71 -9.21 -10.60
N LEU A 81 -11.78 -9.68 -11.42
CA LEU A 81 -11.61 -9.23 -12.80
C LEU A 81 -12.15 -10.26 -13.77
N GLU A 82 -12.95 -9.78 -14.73
CA GLU A 82 -13.43 -10.59 -15.84
C GLU A 82 -12.70 -10.17 -17.11
N LEU A 83 -11.99 -11.14 -17.67
CA LEU A 83 -11.22 -11.04 -18.90
C LEU A 83 -11.97 -11.82 -19.98
N ASN A 84 -12.43 -11.17 -21.04
CA ASN A 84 -13.08 -11.82 -22.18
C ASN A 84 -12.29 -11.55 -23.46
N TRP A 85 -11.95 -12.57 -24.23
CA TRP A 85 -11.26 -12.45 -25.50
C TRP A 85 -11.84 -13.43 -26.53
N SER A 86 -11.35 -13.39 -27.77
CA SER A 86 -11.90 -14.20 -28.87
C SER A 86 -11.90 -15.70 -28.61
N SER A 87 -10.95 -16.20 -27.81
CA SER A 87 -10.79 -17.62 -27.55
C SER A 87 -11.50 -18.11 -26.28
N GLY A 88 -12.06 -17.20 -25.48
CA GLY A 88 -12.73 -17.57 -24.22
C GLY A 88 -12.86 -16.44 -23.21
N ARG A 89 -13.17 -16.82 -21.97
CA ARG A 89 -13.26 -15.91 -20.83
C ARG A 89 -12.52 -16.48 -19.62
N LEU A 90 -11.97 -15.61 -18.80
CA LEU A 90 -11.33 -15.94 -17.53
C LEU A 90 -11.78 -14.95 -16.47
N THR A 91 -12.24 -15.48 -15.35
CA THR A 91 -12.54 -14.70 -14.15
C THR A 91 -11.44 -14.95 -13.14
N ARG A 92 -10.90 -13.89 -12.55
CA ARG A 92 -9.80 -14.02 -11.59
C ARG A 92 -10.00 -13.10 -10.40
N GLU A 93 -9.80 -13.67 -9.24
CA GLU A 93 -9.93 -13.01 -7.95
C GLU A 93 -8.54 -12.56 -7.50
N PHE A 94 -8.43 -11.31 -7.10
CA PHE A 94 -7.19 -10.68 -6.65
C PHE A 94 -7.46 -9.95 -5.35
N THR A 95 -6.61 -10.13 -4.35
CA THR A 95 -6.63 -9.31 -3.13
C THR A 95 -5.54 -8.25 -3.26
N LEU A 96 -5.95 -7.00 -3.36
CA LEU A 96 -5.05 -5.85 -3.36
C LEU A 96 -4.74 -5.48 -1.92
N LEU A 97 -3.45 -5.39 -1.57
CA LEU A 97 -3.01 -5.03 -0.23
C LEU A 97 -2.48 -3.60 -0.22
N PHE A 98 -3.01 -2.77 0.67
CA PHE A 98 -2.65 -1.37 0.83
C PHE A 98 -1.90 -1.19 2.15
N ASP A 99 -0.72 -0.58 2.08
CA ASP A 99 0.08 -0.29 3.27
C ASP A 99 -0.57 0.86 4.07
N PRO A 100 -0.65 0.77 5.41
CA PRO A 100 -1.14 1.88 6.23
C PRO A 100 -0.24 3.11 6.05
N PRO A 101 -0.80 4.33 6.16
CA PRO A 101 0.04 5.51 6.20
C PRO A 101 0.99 5.34 7.39
N SER A 102 2.29 5.27 7.12
CA SER A 102 3.32 5.28 8.16
C SER A 102 3.11 6.54 8.99
N ASN A 103 2.49 6.38 10.15
CA ASN A 103 2.31 7.45 11.11
C ASN A 103 3.71 7.80 11.61
N ASN A 104 4.39 8.68 10.88
CA ASN A 104 5.54 9.41 11.36
C ASN A 104 5.02 10.34 12.46
N VAL A 105 4.66 9.76 13.59
CA VAL A 105 4.71 10.47 14.85
C VAL A 105 6.20 10.73 15.04
N ALA A 106 6.65 11.88 14.52
CA ALA A 106 7.85 12.50 15.01
C ALA A 106 7.64 12.60 16.51
N ARG A 107 8.22 11.65 17.25
CA ARG A 107 8.37 11.74 18.70
C ARG A 107 8.98 13.12 18.92
N PRO A 108 8.28 14.06 19.60
CA PRO A 108 8.94 15.28 20.02
C PRO A 108 10.14 14.81 20.84
N ALA A 109 11.35 15.08 20.35
CA ALA A 109 12.55 14.87 21.14
C ALA A 109 12.34 15.71 22.41
N GLU A 110 12.06 15.04 23.52
CA GLU A 110 12.02 15.67 24.83
C GLU A 110 13.35 16.40 25.00
N PRO A 111 13.38 17.73 25.20
CA PRO A 111 14.62 18.40 25.50
C PRO A 111 15.11 17.84 26.85
N THR A 112 16.17 17.02 26.81
CA THR A 112 16.99 16.73 27.97
C THR A 112 17.53 18.07 28.48
N THR A 113 16.82 18.67 29.42
CA THR A 113 17.39 19.66 30.33
C THR A 113 18.44 18.92 31.15
N SER A 114 19.70 19.10 30.77
CA SER A 114 20.84 18.75 31.62
C SER A 114 20.81 19.67 32.83
N PRO A 115 20.78 19.16 34.09
CA PRO A 115 20.98 20.02 35.24
C PRO A 115 22.43 20.50 35.22
N VAL A 116 22.62 21.81 35.05
CA VAL A 116 23.90 22.46 35.27
C VAL A 116 24.25 22.32 36.74
N ILE A 117 25.19 21.42 37.04
CA ILE A 117 25.83 21.36 38.35
C ILE A 117 26.82 22.53 38.37
N SER A 118 26.37 23.67 38.88
CA SER A 118 27.25 24.77 39.27
C SER A 118 28.12 24.29 40.43
N ALA A 119 29.37 23.96 40.14
CA ALA A 119 30.39 23.73 41.14
C ALA A 119 30.95 25.08 41.62
N PRO A 120 30.98 25.34 42.94
CA PRO A 120 31.95 26.25 43.52
C PRO A 120 33.08 25.43 44.14
N ALA A 121 34.30 25.63 43.66
CA ALA A 121 35.51 25.36 44.43
C ALA A 121 35.57 26.37 45.61
N PRO A 122 36.12 25.99 46.78
CA PRO A 122 37.56 26.21 46.95
C PRO A 122 38.29 25.12 47.79
N SER A 123 39.60 25.02 47.54
CA SER A 123 40.65 24.37 48.36
C SER A 123 40.91 25.20 49.66
N PRO A 124 41.85 24.87 50.60
CA PRO A 124 42.81 23.75 50.66
C PRO A 124 43.02 23.11 52.08
N ALA A 125 43.83 22.02 52.10
CA ALA A 125 44.80 21.58 53.13
C ALA A 125 44.43 21.51 54.64
N VAL A 126 44.57 20.35 55.31
CA VAL A 126 45.80 19.87 55.99
C VAL A 126 45.52 18.63 56.88
N ALA A 127 46.55 17.77 56.93
CA ALA A 127 47.04 17.01 58.09
C ALA A 127 46.34 15.72 58.62
N ARG A 128 47.07 14.61 58.35
CA ARG A 128 47.71 13.69 59.31
C ARG A 128 46.87 12.61 60.03
N THR A 129 47.41 11.38 59.91
CA THR A 129 47.58 10.31 60.92
C THR A 129 46.44 9.33 61.26
N GLN A 130 46.62 8.11 60.73
CA GLN A 130 46.45 6.73 61.29
C GLN A 130 46.77 6.57 62.82
N PRO A 131 46.56 5.43 63.54
CA PRO A 131 45.59 4.29 63.58
C PRO A 131 44.87 4.24 64.99
N PRO A 132 44.45 3.12 65.63
CA PRO A 132 45.12 1.80 65.87
C PRO A 132 44.58 0.60 65.07
#